data_AF-A0A960KD33-F1
#
_entry.id   AF-A0A960KD33-F1
#
_cell.length_a   1.000
_cell.length_b   1.000
_cell.length_c   1.000
_cell.angle_alpha   90.00
_cell.angle_beta   90.00
_cell.angle_gamma   90.00
#
_symmetry.space_group_name_H-M   'P 1'
#
loop_
_entity.id
_entity.type
_entity.pdbx_description
1 polymer ?
#
loop_
_entity_poly.entity_id
_entity_poly.type
_entity_poly.pdbx_seq_one_letter_code
_entity_poly.pdbx_strand_id
1 'polypeptide(L)'
;MLAALAALAAVFAPASLTGSDLVDMVQRGVIAGLVTYVGAHGRRRTWLVVGALVAVPSGGISMALTLAGLAIAVASTLPAKRSRRYGAAVVGCYVNAILWYPPHEAPWGVAIAIVAIAALVVSGLPMMRGSKRRVLAIGFGAAAGFAVVACILVAVATLLAGSAVRSGGDAATGALEAARNGDRDEASALLSQAGDDFDPASGHLDRLLPAPARVVPGAAQQLH
;
A
#
# COMPACT_ATOMS: atom_id res chain seq x y z
N MET A 1 20.20 15.84 -4.63
CA MET A 1 19.32 16.97 -4.26
C MET A 1 17.86 16.68 -4.59
N LEU A 2 17.42 16.58 -5.85
CA LEU A 2 15.99 16.35 -6.18
C LEU A 2 15.38 15.07 -5.57
N ALA A 3 16.11 13.95 -5.55
CA ALA A 3 15.65 12.73 -4.88
C ALA A 3 15.52 12.90 -3.36
N ALA A 4 16.36 13.73 -2.73
CA ALA A 4 16.26 14.03 -1.30
C ALA A 4 15.08 14.95 -1.01
N LEU A 5 14.79 15.93 -1.88
CA LEU A 5 13.59 16.75 -1.78
C LEU A 5 12.31 15.92 -1.95
N ALA A 6 12.30 14.98 -2.90
CA ALA A 6 11.19 14.05 -3.07
C ALA A 6 10.99 13.15 -1.85
N ALA A 7 12.08 12.69 -1.22
CA ALA A 7 12.03 11.93 0.03
C ALA A 7 11.48 12.77 1.19
N LEU A 8 11.92 14.03 1.31
CA LEU A 8 11.44 14.94 2.35
C LEU A 8 9.94 15.23 2.20
N ALA A 9 9.47 15.52 0.98
CA ALA A 9 8.05 15.76 0.71
C ALA A 9 7.18 14.51 1.02
N ALA A 10 7.73 13.32 0.79
CA ALA A 10 7.04 12.05 1.05
C ALA A 10 6.83 11.76 2.54
N VAL A 11 7.67 12.30 3.44
CA VAL A 11 7.51 12.14 4.90
C VAL A 11 6.18 12.73 5.39
N PHE A 12 5.69 13.78 4.73
CA PHE A 12 4.44 14.47 5.09
C PHE A 12 3.21 13.94 4.35
N ALA A 13 3.38 12.96 3.45
CA ALA A 13 2.27 12.42 2.68
C ALA A 13 1.32 11.63 3.58
N PRO A 14 -0.01 11.62 3.36
CA PRO A 14 -0.98 10.95 4.25
C PRO A 14 -0.99 9.40 4.16
N ALA A 15 -0.28 8.78 3.22
CA ALA A 15 -0.32 7.34 3.01
C ALA A 15 0.15 6.52 4.24
N SER A 16 -0.69 5.62 4.75
CA SER A 16 -0.30 4.61 5.74
C SER A 16 0.05 3.28 5.05
N LEU A 17 1.20 2.71 5.41
CA LEU A 17 1.72 1.46 4.83
C LEU A 17 1.66 0.33 5.85
N THR A 18 1.99 0.63 7.09
CA THR A 18 2.06 -0.31 8.22
C THR A 18 1.22 0.13 9.41
N GLY A 19 0.65 1.34 9.40
CA GLY A 19 -0.17 1.85 10.51
C GLY A 19 0.65 2.37 11.69
N SER A 20 1.98 2.34 11.61
CA SER A 20 2.89 3.04 12.53
C SER A 20 3.40 4.31 11.88
N ASP A 21 3.10 5.47 12.48
CA ASP A 21 3.46 6.78 11.93
C ASP A 21 4.97 6.91 11.63
N LEU A 22 5.81 6.48 12.58
CA LEU A 22 7.28 6.56 12.45
C LEU A 22 7.82 5.64 11.37
N VAL A 23 7.34 4.39 11.31
CA VAL A 23 7.79 3.42 10.30
C VAL A 23 7.33 3.86 8.92
N ASP A 24 6.09 4.32 8.81
CA ASP A 24 5.52 4.77 7.55
C ASP A 24 6.23 6.03 7.05
N MET A 25 6.61 6.97 7.93
CA MET A 25 7.40 8.15 7.55
C MET A 25 8.73 7.75 6.90
N VAL A 26 9.47 6.84 7.53
CA VAL A 26 10.76 6.38 7.01
C VAL A 26 10.57 5.64 5.69
N GLN A 27 9.59 4.74 5.60
CA GLN A 27 9.30 3.98 4.38
C GLN A 27 8.91 4.89 3.21
N ARG A 28 7.99 5.85 3.42
CA ARG A 28 7.59 6.85 2.41
C ARG A 28 8.80 7.61 1.87
N GLY A 29 9.67 8.10 2.76
CA GLY A 29 10.89 8.81 2.39
C GLY A 29 11.86 7.94 1.58
N VAL A 30 12.11 6.71 2.02
CA VAL A 30 13.01 5.76 1.32
C VAL A 30 12.46 5.38 -0.06
N ILE A 31 11.18 5.06 -0.16
CA ILE A 31 10.51 4.72 -1.42
C ILE A 31 10.60 5.91 -2.39
N ALA A 32 10.20 7.10 -1.95
CA ALA A 32 10.26 8.29 -2.79
C ALA A 32 11.67 8.63 -3.25
N GLY A 33 12.66 8.56 -2.36
CA GLY A 33 14.06 8.80 -2.70
C GLY A 33 14.61 7.79 -3.71
N LEU A 34 14.40 6.50 -3.47
CA LEU A 34 14.90 5.42 -4.34
C LEU A 34 14.22 5.41 -5.71
N VAL A 35 12.89 5.48 -5.76
CA VAL A 35 12.13 5.47 -7.00
C VAL A 35 12.46 6.71 -7.83
N THR A 36 12.58 7.89 -7.19
CA THR A 36 13.04 9.11 -7.88
C THR A 36 14.45 8.96 -8.44
N TYR A 37 15.36 8.38 -7.66
CA TYR A 37 16.75 8.18 -8.09
C TYR A 37 16.87 7.21 -9.28
N VAL A 38 16.15 6.09 -9.24
CA VAL A 38 16.16 5.07 -10.30
C VAL A 38 15.39 5.57 -11.52
N GLY A 39 14.17 6.06 -11.33
CA GLY A 39 13.29 6.54 -12.40
C GLY A 39 13.85 7.74 -13.16
N ALA A 40 14.72 8.54 -12.54
CA ALA A 40 15.46 9.61 -13.23
C ALA A 40 16.33 9.13 -14.40
N HIS A 41 16.70 7.84 -14.43
CA HIS A 41 17.44 7.22 -15.54
C HIS A 41 16.53 6.58 -16.59
N GLY A 42 15.21 6.56 -16.36
CA GLY A 42 14.21 5.98 -17.25
C GLY A 42 14.06 6.72 -18.59
N ARG A 43 13.29 6.11 -19.50
CA ARG A 43 13.01 6.66 -20.84
C ARG A 43 11.92 7.74 -20.77
N ARG A 44 12.01 8.77 -21.63
CA ARG A 44 11.02 9.86 -21.71
C ARG A 44 9.58 9.36 -21.97
N ARG A 45 9.43 8.35 -22.83
CA ARG A 45 8.11 7.73 -23.11
C ARG A 45 7.49 7.13 -21.85
N THR A 46 8.29 6.49 -21.01
CA THR A 46 7.80 5.91 -19.75
C THR A 46 7.26 6.98 -18.82
N TRP A 47 7.91 8.15 -18.75
CA TRP A 47 7.43 9.26 -17.93
C TRP A 47 6.04 9.77 -18.36
N LEU A 48 5.80 9.88 -19.68
CA LEU A 48 4.50 10.32 -20.19
C LEU A 48 3.40 9.29 -19.92
N VAL A 49 3.67 8.00 -20.16
CA VAL A 49 2.71 6.92 -19.91
C VAL A 49 2.38 6.82 -18.43
N VAL A 50 3.40 6.89 -17.57
CA VAL A 50 3.20 6.87 -16.11
C VAL A 50 2.45 8.11 -15.64
N GLY A 51 2.75 9.30 -16.18
CA GLY A 51 2.02 10.52 -15.85
C GLY A 51 0.53 10.43 -16.18
N ALA A 52 0.19 9.89 -17.35
CA ALA A 52 -1.21 9.64 -17.73
C ALA A 52 -1.88 8.62 -16.80
N LEU A 53 -1.18 7.54 -16.46
CA LEU A 53 -1.70 6.51 -15.56
C LEU A 53 -1.94 7.04 -14.14
N VAL A 54 -1.01 7.84 -13.60
CA VAL A 54 -1.09 8.44 -12.26
C VAL A 54 -2.17 9.51 -12.17
N ALA A 55 -2.56 10.13 -13.29
CA ALA A 55 -3.59 11.15 -13.33
C ALA A 55 -5.01 10.59 -13.10
N VAL A 56 -5.27 9.34 -13.49
CA VAL A 56 -6.62 8.74 -13.43
C VAL A 56 -7.18 8.71 -12.00
N PRO A 57 -6.46 8.23 -10.97
CA PRO A 57 -6.94 8.27 -9.59
C PRO A 57 -6.59 9.57 -8.85
N SER A 58 -6.06 10.60 -9.53
CA SER A 58 -5.56 11.80 -8.85
C SER A 58 -6.68 12.78 -8.52
N GLY A 59 -6.69 13.26 -7.27
CA GLY A 59 -7.58 14.31 -6.76
C GLY A 59 -6.82 15.33 -5.91
N GLY A 60 -7.33 16.57 -5.83
CA GLY A 60 -6.75 17.63 -5.00
C GLY A 60 -5.25 17.87 -5.22
N ILE A 61 -4.44 17.74 -4.16
CA ILE A 61 -2.99 17.98 -4.18
C ILE A 61 -2.25 16.97 -5.08
N SER A 62 -2.71 15.71 -5.12
CA SER A 62 -2.12 14.69 -6.00
C SER A 62 -2.30 15.04 -7.48
N MET A 63 -3.42 15.65 -7.86
CA MET A 63 -3.65 16.10 -9.23
C MET A 63 -2.72 17.26 -9.60
N ALA A 64 -2.53 18.22 -8.70
CA ALA A 64 -1.58 19.32 -8.91
C ALA A 64 -0.15 18.81 -9.11
N LEU A 65 0.30 17.85 -8.31
CA LEU A 65 1.61 17.22 -8.45
C LEU A 65 1.74 16.41 -9.74
N THR A 66 0.68 15.71 -10.14
CA THR A 66 0.67 14.94 -11.40
C THR A 66 0.75 15.85 -12.61
N LEU A 67 -0.03 16.93 -12.63
CA LEU A 67 -0.01 17.93 -13.69
C LEU A 67 1.35 18.64 -13.75
N ALA A 68 1.94 18.99 -12.61
CA ALA A 68 3.28 19.55 -12.56
C ALA A 68 4.32 18.58 -13.14
N GLY A 69 4.27 17.31 -12.75
CA GLY A 69 5.13 16.26 -13.30
C GLY A 69 4.96 16.09 -14.80
N LEU A 70 3.72 16.09 -15.31
CA LEU A 70 3.40 15.98 -16.72
C LEU A 70 3.86 17.21 -17.52
N ALA A 71 3.65 18.41 -17.01
CA ALA A 71 4.13 19.64 -17.61
C ALA A 71 5.67 19.64 -17.74
N ILE A 72 6.38 19.18 -16.70
CA ILE A 72 7.84 19.02 -16.76
C ILE A 72 8.22 17.91 -17.75
N ALA A 73 7.48 16.81 -17.81
CA ALA A 73 7.74 15.71 -18.74
C ALA A 73 7.62 16.17 -20.19
N VAL A 74 6.57 16.93 -20.52
CA VAL A 74 6.35 17.55 -21.84
C VAL A 74 7.42 18.62 -22.10
N ALA A 75 7.70 19.52 -21.17
CA ALA A 75 8.76 20.52 -21.32
C ALA A 75 10.13 19.87 -21.56
N SER A 76 10.37 18.69 -20.98
CA SER A 76 11.62 17.95 -21.18
C SER A 76 11.82 17.38 -22.57
N THR A 77 10.79 17.38 -23.45
CA THR A 77 10.93 16.97 -24.85
C THR A 77 11.48 18.08 -25.73
N LEU A 78 11.37 19.35 -25.32
CA LEU A 78 11.85 20.51 -26.08
C LEU A 78 13.39 20.57 -26.22
N PRO A 79 14.19 20.30 -25.17
CA PRO A 79 15.65 20.33 -25.29
C PRO A 79 16.18 19.07 -25.99
N ALA A 80 17.08 19.28 -26.97
CA ALA A 80 17.80 18.21 -27.67
C ALA A 80 18.70 17.39 -26.73
N LYS A 81 19.15 17.96 -25.60
CA LYS A 81 20.04 17.29 -24.64
C LYS A 81 19.24 16.64 -23.50
N ARG A 82 19.51 15.35 -23.25
CA ARG A 82 18.91 14.59 -22.15
C ARG A 82 19.53 15.01 -20.81
N SER A 83 18.81 15.81 -20.04
CA SER A 83 19.21 16.19 -18.68
C SER A 83 18.60 15.25 -17.64
N ARG A 84 19.44 14.73 -16.74
CA ARG A 84 19.01 13.86 -15.62
C ARG A 84 18.16 14.61 -14.59
N ARG A 85 18.29 15.95 -14.53
CA ARG A 85 17.54 16.79 -13.59
C ARG A 85 16.04 16.78 -13.90
N TYR A 86 15.66 16.81 -15.18
CA TYR A 86 14.26 16.72 -15.57
C TYR A 86 13.63 15.38 -15.16
N GLY A 87 14.34 14.27 -15.39
CA GLY A 87 13.85 12.96 -14.98
C GLY A 87 13.62 12.84 -13.48
N ALA A 88 14.54 13.39 -12.66
CA ALA A 88 14.37 13.39 -11.21
C ALA A 88 13.21 14.29 -10.74
N ALA A 89 12.98 15.43 -11.41
CA ALA A 89 11.85 16.31 -11.09
C ALA A 89 10.51 15.63 -11.44
N VAL A 90 10.39 15.07 -12.64
CA VAL A 90 9.17 14.38 -13.10
C VAL A 90 8.82 13.21 -12.20
N VAL A 91 9.79 12.33 -11.93
CA VAL A 91 9.54 11.15 -11.09
C VAL A 91 9.29 11.54 -9.64
N GLY A 92 9.99 12.54 -9.12
CA GLY A 92 9.73 13.07 -7.78
C GLY A 92 8.30 13.58 -7.62
N CYS A 93 7.77 14.28 -8.62
CA CYS A 93 6.38 14.72 -8.67
C CYS A 93 5.41 13.53 -8.71
N TYR A 94 5.64 12.52 -9.57
CA TYR A 94 4.74 11.38 -9.66
C TYR A 94 4.72 10.50 -8.41
N VAL A 95 5.87 10.24 -7.79
CA VAL A 95 5.89 9.44 -6.56
C VAL A 95 5.21 10.17 -5.41
N ASN A 96 5.40 11.50 -5.30
CA ASN A 96 4.67 12.28 -4.31
C ASN A 96 3.16 12.36 -4.63
N ALA A 97 2.77 12.47 -5.90
CA ALA A 97 1.37 12.42 -6.29
C ALA A 97 0.71 11.10 -5.83
N ILE A 98 1.38 9.97 -6.06
CA ILE A 98 0.93 8.64 -5.61
C ILE A 98 0.77 8.58 -4.09
N LEU A 99 1.74 9.08 -3.33
CA LEU A 99 1.70 9.04 -1.87
C LEU A 99 0.62 9.97 -1.26
N TRP A 100 0.12 10.91 -2.03
CA TRP A 100 -0.93 11.85 -1.65
C TRP A 100 -2.30 11.46 -2.21
N TYR A 101 -2.48 10.22 -2.66
CA TYR A 101 -3.78 9.75 -3.13
C TYR A 101 -4.83 9.79 -2.01
N PRO A 102 -6.04 10.32 -2.30
CA PRO A 102 -7.15 10.26 -1.37
C PRO A 102 -7.57 8.79 -1.18
N PRO A 103 -7.60 8.25 0.06
CA PRO A 103 -7.92 6.84 0.31
C PRO A 103 -9.35 6.45 -0.12
N HIS A 104 -10.25 7.43 -0.19
CA HIS A 104 -11.68 7.21 -0.36
C HIS A 104 -12.17 7.31 -1.81
N GLU A 105 -11.37 7.89 -2.72
CA GLU A 105 -11.82 8.18 -4.09
C GLU A 105 -11.53 7.04 -5.08
N ALA A 106 -10.49 6.23 -4.83
CA ALA A 106 -10.10 5.17 -5.76
C ALA A 106 -9.44 3.97 -5.04
N PRO A 107 -10.19 2.92 -4.65
CA PRO A 107 -9.60 1.72 -4.05
C PRO A 107 -8.62 0.98 -4.99
N TRP A 108 -8.78 1.15 -6.30
CA TRP A 108 -7.86 0.65 -7.33
C TRP A 108 -6.61 1.53 -7.51
N GLY A 109 -6.55 2.71 -6.88
CA GLY A 109 -5.43 3.64 -6.96
C GLY A 109 -4.11 3.02 -6.48
N VAL A 110 -4.17 2.11 -5.50
CA VAL A 110 -3.00 1.37 -5.00
C VAL A 110 -2.43 0.43 -6.07
N ALA A 111 -3.29 -0.29 -6.79
CA ALA A 111 -2.84 -1.17 -7.87
C ALA A 111 -2.15 -0.36 -8.98
N ILE A 112 -2.71 0.79 -9.33
CA ILE A 112 -2.10 1.71 -10.28
C ILE A 112 -0.78 2.28 -9.77
N ALA A 113 -0.71 2.68 -8.50
CA ALA A 113 0.52 3.16 -7.88
C ALA A 113 1.65 2.12 -7.99
N ILE A 114 1.34 0.85 -7.70
CA ILE A 114 2.30 -0.26 -7.82
C ILE A 114 2.76 -0.41 -9.27
N VAL A 115 1.83 -0.42 -10.23
CA VAL A 115 2.17 -0.54 -11.67
C VAL A 115 3.00 0.65 -12.14
N ALA A 116 2.66 1.86 -11.74
CA ALA A 116 3.38 3.09 -12.07
C ALA A 116 4.82 3.07 -11.54
N ILE A 117 5.01 2.73 -10.25
CA ILE A 117 6.33 2.62 -9.62
C ILE A 117 7.15 1.51 -10.31
N ALA A 118 6.55 0.35 -10.56
CA ALA A 118 7.21 -0.75 -11.24
C ALA A 118 7.67 -0.35 -12.65
N ALA A 119 6.82 0.31 -13.43
CA ALA A 119 7.17 0.79 -14.77
C ALA A 119 8.35 1.78 -14.75
N LEU A 120 8.39 2.68 -13.76
CA LEU A 120 9.50 3.62 -13.56
C LEU A 120 10.81 2.91 -13.20
N VAL A 121 10.75 1.93 -12.27
CA VAL A 121 11.91 1.16 -11.82
C VAL A 121 12.45 0.26 -12.93
N VAL A 122 11.58 -0.50 -13.61
CA VAL A 122 11.92 -1.38 -14.73
C VAL A 122 12.51 -0.58 -15.89
N SER A 123 12.00 0.62 -16.16
CA SER A 123 12.59 1.48 -17.18
C SER A 123 13.93 2.10 -16.76
N GLY A 124 14.17 2.32 -15.47
CA GLY A 124 15.38 2.99 -14.96
C GLY A 124 16.56 2.04 -14.72
N LEU A 125 16.31 0.83 -14.19
CA LEU A 125 17.35 -0.13 -13.80
C LEU A 125 18.33 -0.52 -14.92
N PRO A 126 17.89 -0.79 -16.17
CA PRO A 126 18.79 -1.16 -17.27
C PRO A 126 19.75 -0.04 -17.67
N MET A 127 19.43 1.21 -17.34
CA MET A 127 20.22 2.39 -17.70
C MET A 127 21.29 2.74 -16.65
N MET A 128 21.41 1.93 -15.59
CA MET A 128 22.37 2.12 -14.51
C MET A 128 23.61 1.22 -14.67
N ARG A 129 24.75 1.66 -14.11
CA ARG A 129 25.99 0.87 -14.06
C ARG A 129 25.78 -0.44 -13.28
N GLY A 130 26.40 -1.53 -13.77
CA GLY A 130 26.17 -2.91 -13.29
C GLY A 130 26.25 -3.11 -11.78
N SER A 131 27.25 -2.52 -11.09
CA SER A 131 27.43 -2.69 -9.64
C SER A 131 26.26 -2.14 -8.82
N LYS A 132 25.72 -0.98 -9.19
CA LYS A 132 24.56 -0.37 -8.48
C LYS A 132 23.24 -1.02 -8.90
N ARG A 133 23.15 -1.47 -10.16
CA ARG A 133 21.98 -2.17 -10.69
C ARG A 133 21.69 -3.45 -9.91
N ARG A 134 22.70 -4.26 -9.61
CA ARG A 134 22.49 -5.56 -8.92
C ARG A 134 21.95 -5.36 -7.50
N VAL A 135 22.55 -4.46 -6.73
CA VAL A 135 22.10 -4.16 -5.35
C VAL A 135 20.66 -3.64 -5.35
N LEU A 136 20.34 -2.69 -6.23
CA LEU A 136 18.98 -2.15 -6.33
C LEU A 136 17.97 -3.18 -6.85
N ALA A 137 18.33 -3.99 -7.85
CA ALA A 137 17.46 -5.03 -8.36
C ALA A 137 17.16 -6.11 -7.30
N ILE A 138 18.16 -6.52 -6.52
CA ILE A 138 17.97 -7.44 -5.39
C ILE A 138 17.09 -6.78 -4.32
N GLY A 139 17.36 -5.51 -3.97
CA GLY A 139 16.57 -4.78 -2.98
C GLY A 139 15.10 -4.65 -3.36
N PHE A 140 14.82 -4.22 -4.60
CA PHE A 140 13.45 -4.14 -5.11
C PHE A 140 12.81 -5.52 -5.27
N GLY A 141 13.56 -6.54 -5.70
CA GLY A 141 13.07 -7.91 -5.81
C GLY A 141 12.71 -8.51 -4.45
N ALA A 142 13.54 -8.31 -3.44
CA ALA A 142 13.29 -8.74 -2.06
C ALA A 142 12.08 -8.01 -1.47
N ALA A 143 11.97 -6.69 -1.67
CA ALA A 143 10.82 -5.91 -1.22
C ALA A 143 9.52 -6.35 -1.90
N ALA A 144 9.55 -6.59 -3.21
CA ALA A 144 8.39 -7.11 -3.95
C ALA A 144 8.00 -8.52 -3.49
N GLY A 145 8.98 -9.41 -3.29
CA GLY A 145 8.75 -10.75 -2.75
C GLY A 145 8.13 -10.71 -1.35
N PHE A 146 8.65 -9.86 -0.47
CA PHE A 146 8.09 -9.64 0.87
C PHE A 146 6.65 -9.13 0.82
N ALA A 147 6.35 -8.16 -0.06
CA ALA A 147 5.00 -7.66 -0.24
C ALA A 147 4.03 -8.75 -0.72
N VAL A 148 4.44 -9.61 -1.66
CA VAL A 148 3.63 -10.75 -2.12
C VAL A 148 3.36 -11.73 -0.97
N VAL A 149 4.39 -12.07 -0.18
CA VAL A 149 4.22 -12.95 0.99
C VAL A 149 3.26 -12.32 2.00
N ALA A 150 3.39 -11.02 2.28
CA ALA A 150 2.48 -10.30 3.18
C ALA A 150 1.03 -10.34 2.66
N CYS A 151 0.81 -10.10 1.36
CA CYS A 151 -0.53 -10.23 0.76
C CYS A 151 -1.10 -11.64 0.89
N ILE A 152 -0.28 -12.67 0.69
CA ILE A 152 -0.70 -14.08 0.86
C ILE A 152 -1.06 -14.35 2.32
N LEU A 153 -0.25 -13.91 3.28
CA LEU A 153 -0.53 -14.07 4.71
C LEU A 153 -1.83 -13.39 5.11
N VAL A 154 -2.07 -12.17 4.64
CA VAL A 154 -3.34 -11.46 4.86
C VAL A 154 -4.51 -12.25 4.26
N ALA A 155 -4.39 -12.70 3.00
CA ALA A 155 -5.45 -13.48 2.36
C ALA A 155 -5.75 -14.79 3.12
N VAL A 156 -4.71 -15.51 3.57
CA VAL A 156 -4.86 -16.73 4.38
C VAL A 156 -5.49 -16.42 5.73
N ALA A 157 -5.05 -15.37 6.42
CA ALA A 157 -5.65 -14.93 7.68
C ALA A 157 -7.13 -14.57 7.52
N THR A 158 -7.50 -13.86 6.44
CA THR A 158 -8.89 -13.54 6.13
C THR A 158 -9.72 -14.80 5.84
N LEU A 159 -9.17 -15.78 5.10
CA LEU A 159 -9.84 -17.04 4.81
C LEU A 159 -10.05 -17.89 6.08
N LEU A 160 -9.04 -17.97 6.94
CA LEU A 160 -9.11 -18.71 8.21
C LEU A 160 -10.06 -18.03 9.22
N ALA A 161 -10.08 -16.70 9.27
CA ALA A 161 -11.04 -15.96 10.07
C ALA A 161 -12.48 -16.14 9.54
N GLY A 162 -12.66 -16.28 8.23
CA GLY A 162 -13.97 -16.46 7.60
C GLY A 162 -14.73 -17.70 8.06
N SER A 163 -14.03 -18.80 8.37
CA SER A 163 -14.67 -20.01 8.92
C SER A 163 -15.10 -19.84 10.38
N ALA A 164 -14.30 -19.16 11.20
CA ALA A 164 -14.61 -18.91 12.61
C ALA A 164 -15.75 -17.88 12.77
N VAL A 165 -15.78 -16.86 11.90
CA VAL A 165 -16.86 -15.86 11.91
C VAL A 165 -18.19 -16.45 11.44
N ARG A 166 -18.17 -17.38 10.47
CA ARG A 166 -19.38 -18.08 10.04
C ARG A 166 -19.90 -19.04 11.10
N SER A 167 -19.04 -19.86 11.70
CA SER A 167 -19.48 -20.79 12.76
C SER A 167 -20.01 -20.04 13.99
N GLY A 168 -19.35 -18.95 14.40
CA GLY A 168 -19.83 -18.11 15.50
C GLY A 168 -21.13 -17.37 15.18
N GLY A 169 -21.31 -16.92 13.93
CA GLY A 169 -22.54 -16.28 13.47
C GLY A 169 -23.74 -17.24 13.42
N ASP A 170 -23.51 -18.47 12.95
CA ASP A 170 -24.53 -19.53 12.93
C ASP A 170 -24.91 -19.94 14.35
N ALA A 171 -23.93 -20.08 15.27
CA ALA A 171 -24.15 -20.37 16.68
C ALA A 171 -24.92 -19.25 17.40
N ALA A 172 -24.58 -17.97 17.14
CA ALA A 172 -25.29 -16.83 17.71
C ALA A 172 -26.73 -16.71 17.19
N THR A 173 -26.97 -17.03 15.92
CA THR A 173 -28.31 -17.04 15.33
C THR A 173 -29.16 -18.18 15.91
N GLY A 174 -28.58 -19.38 16.05
CA GLY A 174 -29.21 -20.52 16.71
C GLY A 174 -29.55 -20.25 18.18
N ALA A 175 -28.66 -19.59 18.93
CA ALA A 175 -28.92 -19.18 20.31
C ALA A 175 -30.09 -18.18 20.42
N LEU A 176 -30.20 -17.24 19.46
CA LEU A 176 -31.30 -16.28 19.40
C LEU A 176 -32.65 -16.97 19.10
N GLU A 177 -32.62 -18.03 18.29
CA GLU A 177 -33.79 -18.81 17.91
C GLU A 177 -34.25 -19.74 19.05
N ALA A 178 -33.32 -20.40 19.74
CA ALA A 178 -33.60 -21.15 20.97
C ALA A 178 -34.19 -20.26 22.08
N ALA A 179 -33.65 -19.05 22.26
CA ALA A 179 -34.17 -18.08 23.22
C ALA A 179 -35.59 -17.60 22.87
N ARG A 180 -35.92 -17.45 21.57
CA ARG A 180 -37.28 -17.10 21.10
C ARG A 180 -38.28 -18.23 21.34
N ASN A 181 -37.83 -19.49 21.27
CA ASN A 181 -38.66 -20.67 21.52
C ASN A 181 -38.83 -20.97 23.01
N GLY A 182 -38.22 -20.17 23.89
CA GLY A 182 -38.31 -20.29 25.34
C GLY A 182 -37.33 -21.30 25.94
N ASP A 183 -36.42 -21.85 25.14
CA ASP A 183 -35.49 -22.90 25.54
C ASP A 183 -34.18 -22.30 26.08
N ARG A 184 -34.22 -21.90 27.35
CA ARG A 184 -33.11 -21.18 28.01
C ARG A 184 -31.85 -22.01 28.15
N ASP A 185 -31.99 -23.31 28.38
CA ASP A 185 -30.84 -24.20 28.60
C ASP A 185 -30.08 -24.41 27.29
N GLU A 186 -30.79 -24.60 26.18
CA GLU A 186 -30.21 -24.71 24.83
C GLU A 186 -29.58 -23.39 24.38
N ALA A 187 -30.24 -22.25 24.63
CA ALA A 187 -29.66 -20.94 24.34
C ALA A 187 -28.38 -20.67 25.13
N SER A 188 -28.32 -21.11 26.40
CA SER A 188 -27.10 -20.96 27.23
C SER A 188 -25.95 -21.83 26.73
N ALA A 189 -26.24 -23.07 26.32
CA ALA A 189 -25.27 -24.00 25.78
C ALA A 189 -24.67 -23.50 24.45
N LEU A 190 -25.52 -22.97 23.55
CA LEU A 190 -25.08 -22.39 22.28
C LEU A 190 -24.25 -21.11 22.47
N LEU A 191 -24.55 -20.27 23.47
CA LEU A 191 -23.76 -19.09 23.81
C LEU A 191 -22.40 -19.44 24.44
N SER A 192 -22.35 -20.47 25.29
CA SER A 192 -21.09 -21.00 25.82
C SER A 192 -20.23 -21.60 24.72
N GLN A 193 -20.84 -22.37 23.80
CA GLN A 193 -20.13 -22.93 22.64
C GLN A 193 -19.62 -21.84 21.69
N ALA A 194 -20.39 -20.77 21.45
CA ALA A 194 -19.93 -19.61 20.70
C ALA A 194 -18.74 -18.93 21.41
N GLY A 195 -18.79 -18.80 22.74
CA GLY A 195 -17.68 -18.30 23.55
C GLY A 195 -16.41 -19.16 23.41
N ASP A 196 -16.54 -20.48 23.51
CA ASP A 196 -15.46 -21.45 23.36
C ASP A 196 -14.89 -21.51 21.92
N ASP A 197 -15.68 -21.15 20.91
CA ASP A 197 -15.22 -21.03 19.52
C ASP A 197 -14.52 -19.68 19.25
N PHE A 198 -14.88 -18.61 19.99
CA PHE A 198 -14.21 -17.30 19.91
C PHE A 198 -12.93 -17.21 20.77
N ASP A 199 -12.82 -17.97 21.86
CA ASP A 199 -11.67 -17.97 22.77
C ASP A 199 -10.33 -18.45 22.15
N PRO A 200 -10.30 -19.44 21.25
CA PRO A 200 -9.11 -19.79 20.48
C PRO A 200 -8.70 -18.67 19.52
N ALA A 201 -9.67 -17.90 18.99
CA ALA A 201 -9.41 -16.79 18.08
C ALA A 201 -8.80 -15.59 18.82
N SER A 202 -9.27 -15.25 20.01
CA SER A 202 -8.68 -14.23 20.88
C SER A 202 -7.33 -14.68 21.47
N GLY A 203 -7.19 -15.96 21.86
CA GLY A 203 -5.94 -16.51 22.39
C GLY A 203 -4.82 -16.63 21.35
N HIS A 204 -5.14 -16.86 20.08
CA HIS A 204 -4.16 -16.79 18.97
C HIS A 204 -3.83 -15.34 18.59
N LEU A 205 -4.80 -14.41 18.69
CA LEU A 205 -4.54 -12.99 18.50
C LEU A 205 -3.65 -12.42 19.62
N ASP A 206 -3.84 -12.79 20.88
CA ASP A 206 -3.02 -12.27 22.00
C ASP A 206 -1.64 -12.92 22.11
N ARG A 207 -1.48 -14.20 21.74
CA ARG A 207 -0.16 -14.88 21.76
C ARG A 207 0.70 -14.62 20.52
N LEU A 208 0.08 -14.32 19.37
CA LEU A 208 0.81 -13.93 18.17
C LEU A 208 0.98 -12.40 18.05
N LEU A 209 0.19 -11.60 18.79
CA LEU A 209 0.23 -10.14 18.71
C LEU A 209 0.22 -9.39 20.05
N PRO A 210 1.36 -9.30 20.75
CA PRO A 210 1.70 -8.08 21.45
C PRO A 210 2.37 -7.10 20.46
N ALA A 211 1.66 -6.65 19.41
CA ALA A 211 1.92 -5.40 18.64
C ALA A 211 1.31 -5.31 17.20
N PRO A 212 1.21 -6.34 16.34
CA PRO A 212 0.85 -6.10 14.94
C PRO A 212 -0.65 -5.97 14.61
N ALA A 213 -1.59 -6.00 15.56
CA ALA A 213 -3.02 -5.85 15.24
C ALA A 213 -3.37 -4.42 14.77
N ARG A 214 -2.42 -3.48 14.89
CA ARG A 214 -2.45 -2.14 14.28
C ARG A 214 -1.85 -2.09 12.86
N VAL A 215 -1.42 -3.23 12.32
CA VAL A 215 -0.70 -3.36 11.03
C VAL A 215 -1.56 -4.04 9.96
N VAL A 216 -2.84 -4.30 10.22
CA VAL A 216 -3.80 -4.73 9.20
C VAL A 216 -4.68 -3.55 8.81
N PRO A 217 -4.47 -2.94 7.63
CA PRO A 217 -5.38 -1.93 7.10
C PRO A 217 -6.76 -2.56 6.85
N GLY A 218 -7.79 -2.07 7.54
CA GLY A 218 -9.18 -2.48 7.35
C GLY A 218 -9.99 -2.64 8.65
N ALA A 219 -9.41 -3.19 9.71
CA ALA A 219 -10.14 -3.45 10.96
C ALA A 219 -10.41 -2.17 11.80
N ALA A 220 -9.54 -1.16 11.71
CA ALA A 220 -9.73 0.11 12.38
C ALA A 220 -10.77 1.02 11.70
N GLN A 221 -11.21 0.68 10.49
CA GLN A 221 -12.12 1.52 9.70
C GLN A 221 -13.61 1.20 9.95
N GLN A 222 -13.90 0.15 10.73
CA GLN A 222 -15.28 -0.21 11.14
C GLN A 222 -15.60 0.16 12.59
N LEU A 223 -14.67 0.78 13.32
CA LEU A 223 -14.85 1.20 14.70
C LEU A 223 -15.22 2.69 14.86
N HIS A 224 -15.49 3.39 13.75
CA HIS A 224 -16.14 4.71 13.70
C HIS A 224 -17.27 4.70 12.67
#